data_AF-A0A1A8QU05-F1
#
_entry.id   AF-A0A1A8QU05-F1
#
_cell.length_a   1.000
_cell.length_b   1.000
_cell.length_c   1.000
_cell.angle_alpha   90.00
_cell.angle_beta   90.00
_cell.angle_gamma   90.00
#
_symmetry.space_group_name_H-M   'P 1'
#
loop_
_entity.id
_entity.type
_entity.pdbx_description
1 polymer ?
#
loop_
_entity_poly.entity_id
_entity_poly.type
_entity_poly.pdbx_seq_one_letter_code
_entity_poly.pdbx_strand_id
1 'polypeptide(L)'
;PHSDAMADESESTRHCRRFSYTLIKFLLFFYSCIFWLIGGFVLAIGIYAEVERQRYKTLEGKFLAPAIILILLGIVMFIVSLVGVLGALRDNLALLNVFMYTLTACLILEL
;
A
#
# COMPACT_ATOMS: atom_id res chain seq x y z
N PRO A 1 -28.89 19.67 -35.49
CA PRO A 1 -28.91 20.10 -34.07
C PRO A 1 -29.09 18.96 -33.05
N HIS A 2 -29.84 17.89 -33.34
CA HIS A 2 -30.01 16.75 -32.42
C HIS A 2 -28.95 15.64 -32.56
N SER A 3 -28.23 15.57 -33.69
CA SER A 3 -27.21 14.54 -33.96
C SER A 3 -25.81 14.92 -33.48
N ASP A 4 -25.56 16.21 -33.28
CA ASP A 4 -24.24 16.75 -32.90
C ASP A 4 -23.98 16.67 -31.39
N ALA A 5 -25.03 16.59 -30.57
CA ALA A 5 -24.93 16.46 -29.11
C ALA A 5 -24.52 15.06 -28.63
N MET A 6 -24.82 13.99 -29.39
CA MET A 6 -24.41 12.62 -29.04
C MET A 6 -22.93 12.32 -29.35
N ALA A 7 -22.31 13.08 -30.25
CA ALA A 7 -20.88 12.93 -30.55
C ALA A 7 -20.00 13.53 -29.44
N ASP A 8 -20.42 14.66 -28.85
CA ASP A 8 -19.70 15.36 -27.78
C ASP A 8 -19.64 14.55 -26.47
N GLU A 9 -20.72 13.83 -26.10
CA GLU A 9 -20.70 12.90 -24.96
C GLU A 9 -19.72 11.73 -25.18
N SER A 10 -19.54 11.27 -26.41
CA SER A 10 -18.65 10.15 -26.74
C SER A 10 -17.17 10.53 -26.72
N GLU A 11 -16.83 11.79 -27.03
CA GLU A 11 -15.47 12.31 -26.97
C GLU A 11 -15.09 12.69 -25.52
N SER A 12 -16.02 13.29 -24.78
CA SER A 12 -15.89 13.57 -23.33
C SER A 12 -15.71 12.29 -22.51
N THR A 13 -16.45 11.22 -22.78
CA THR A 13 -16.28 9.93 -22.11
C THR A 13 -14.98 9.19 -22.49
N ARG A 14 -14.49 9.34 -23.74
CA ARG A 14 -13.21 8.75 -24.16
C ARG A 14 -12.00 9.50 -23.58
N HIS A 15 -12.07 10.82 -23.49
CA HIS A 15 -11.08 11.65 -22.80
C HIS A 15 -11.11 11.39 -21.28
N CYS A 16 -12.31 11.31 -20.69
CA CYS A 16 -12.52 10.97 -19.29
C CYS A 16 -11.99 9.57 -18.95
N ARG A 17 -12.13 8.58 -19.84
CA ARG A 17 -11.52 7.25 -19.67
C ARG A 17 -10.00 7.30 -19.68
N ARG A 18 -9.36 8.03 -20.60
CA ARG A 18 -7.89 8.16 -20.63
C ARG A 18 -7.35 8.94 -19.43
N PHE A 19 -8.04 10.01 -19.04
CA PHE A 19 -7.69 10.81 -17.87
C PHE A 19 -7.85 10.01 -16.58
N SER A 20 -8.96 9.27 -16.44
CA SER A 20 -9.20 8.36 -15.32
C SER A 20 -8.14 7.26 -15.25
N TYR A 21 -7.75 6.66 -16.38
CA TYR A 21 -6.71 5.63 -16.39
C TYR A 21 -5.35 6.17 -15.92
N THR A 22 -5.01 7.39 -16.33
CA THR A 22 -3.76 8.06 -15.94
C THR A 22 -3.79 8.47 -14.47
N LEU A 23 -4.92 8.99 -13.99
CA LEU A 23 -5.13 9.32 -12.57
C LEU A 23 -5.08 8.07 -11.69
N ILE A 24 -5.75 6.98 -12.07
CA ILE A 24 -5.72 5.72 -11.31
C ILE A 24 -4.28 5.18 -11.22
N LYS A 25 -3.51 5.22 -12.32
CA LYS A 25 -2.09 4.85 -12.31
C LYS A 25 -1.27 5.73 -11.36
N PHE A 26 -1.48 7.05 -11.41
CA PHE A 26 -0.79 7.99 -10.53
C PHE A 26 -1.17 7.78 -9.05
N LEU A 27 -2.45 7.59 -8.76
CA LEU A 27 -2.96 7.29 -7.43
C LEU A 27 -2.41 5.96 -6.90
N LEU A 28 -2.33 4.92 -7.73
CA LEU A 28 -1.75 3.63 -7.32
C LEU A 28 -0.27 3.76 -6.97
N PHE A 29 0.49 4.52 -7.76
CA PHE A 29 1.89 4.78 -7.49
C PHE A 29 2.04 5.56 -6.17
N PHE A 30 1.27 6.63 -6.01
CA PHE A 30 1.27 7.45 -4.80
C PHE A 30 0.88 6.65 -3.55
N TYR A 31 -0.17 5.83 -3.63
CA TYR A 31 -0.61 4.96 -2.54
C TYR A 31 0.44 3.92 -2.17
N SER A 32 1.11 3.34 -3.18
CA SER A 32 2.21 2.40 -2.99
C SER A 32 3.41 3.08 -2.32
N CYS A 33 3.74 4.33 -2.69
CA CYS A 33 4.79 5.11 -2.04
C CYS A 33 4.46 5.42 -0.58
N ILE A 34 3.22 5.83 -0.27
CA ILE A 34 2.80 6.07 1.12
C ILE A 34 2.89 4.80 1.94
N PHE A 35 2.36 3.69 1.43
CA PHE A 35 2.39 2.41 2.13
C PHE A 35 3.81 1.91 2.36
N TRP A 36 4.71 2.13 1.40
CA TRP A 36 6.13 1.85 1.53
C TRP A 36 6.79 2.69 2.65
N LEU A 37 6.48 3.98 2.73
CA LEU A 37 6.95 4.86 3.81
C LEU A 37 6.42 4.41 5.18
N ILE A 38 5.13 4.05 5.26
CA ILE A 38 4.54 3.53 6.49
C ILE A 38 5.20 2.21 6.90
N GLY A 39 5.39 1.27 5.96
CA GLY A 39 6.07 0.01 6.23
C GLY A 39 7.51 0.19 6.71
N GLY A 40 8.25 1.14 6.11
CA GLY A 40 9.60 1.51 6.56
C GLY A 40 9.61 2.14 7.95
N PHE A 41 8.63 2.99 8.27
CA PHE A 41 8.48 3.59 9.59
C PHE A 41 8.14 2.54 10.66
N VAL A 42 7.21 1.65 10.37
CA VAL A 42 6.84 0.52 11.25
C VAL A 42 8.04 -0.41 11.48
N LEU A 43 8.81 -0.70 10.43
CA LEU A 43 10.05 -1.48 10.53
C LEU A 43 11.07 -0.79 11.45
N ALA A 44 11.28 0.51 11.28
CA ALA A 44 12.20 1.29 12.09
C ALA A 44 11.78 1.31 13.57
N ILE A 45 10.48 1.50 13.86
CA ILE A 45 9.93 1.41 15.22
C ILE A 45 10.11 0.00 15.78
N GLY A 46 9.84 -1.04 15.00
CA GLY A 46 10.02 -2.43 15.42
C GLY A 46 11.47 -2.74 15.83
N ILE A 47 12.43 -2.30 15.01
CA ILE A 47 13.86 -2.43 15.30
C ILE A 47 14.25 -1.62 16.54
N TYR A 48 13.76 -0.39 16.65
CA TYR A 48 13.99 0.47 17.82
C TYR A 48 13.48 -0.18 19.11
N ALA A 49 12.28 -0.75 19.08
CA ALA A 49 11.68 -1.48 20.19
C ALA A 49 12.48 -2.74 20.57
N GLU A 50 13.00 -3.48 19.59
CA GLU A 50 13.91 -4.61 19.82
C GLU A 50 15.21 -4.17 20.50
N VAL A 51 15.86 -3.12 20.00
CA VAL A 51 17.13 -2.60 20.55
C VAL A 51 16.96 -2.10 21.98
N GLU A 52 15.87 -1.40 22.27
CA GLU A 52 15.58 -0.93 23.62
C GLU A 52 15.33 -2.12 24.57
N ARG A 53 14.60 -3.16 24.13
CA ARG A 53 14.41 -4.39 24.92
C ARG A 53 15.69 -5.19 25.15
N GLN A 54 16.60 -5.24 24.18
CA GLN A 54 17.91 -5.89 24.34
C GLN A 54 18.74 -5.23 25.45
N ARG A 55 18.54 -3.92 25.70
CA ARG A 55 19.16 -3.21 26.84
C ARG A 55 18.50 -3.52 28.19
N TYR A 56 17.19 -3.67 28.26
CA TYR A 56 16.44 -3.97 29.50
C TYR A 56 16.28 -5.49 29.66
N LYS A 57 17.39 -6.16 30.01
CA LYS A 57 17.46 -7.61 30.28
C LYS A 57 16.30 -8.08 31.18
N THR A 58 15.41 -8.92 30.63
CA THR A 58 14.65 -9.98 31.33
C THR A 58 13.23 -9.75 31.89
N LEU A 59 12.51 -8.67 31.62
CA LEU A 59 11.08 -8.62 32.02
C LEU A 59 10.16 -9.12 30.88
N GLU A 60 9.75 -10.38 31.03
CA GLU A 60 8.65 -11.06 30.35
C GLU A 60 8.75 -11.16 28.81
N GLY A 61 8.96 -12.38 28.31
CA GLY A 61 8.97 -12.73 26.87
C GLY A 61 7.72 -12.35 26.07
N LYS A 62 6.69 -11.76 26.69
CA LYS A 62 5.45 -11.30 26.06
C LYS A 62 5.65 -10.11 25.11
N PHE A 63 6.57 -9.19 25.40
CA PHE A 63 6.81 -8.01 24.54
C PHE A 63 7.75 -8.28 23.34
N LEU A 64 8.37 -9.47 23.26
CA LEU A 64 9.20 -9.85 22.09
C LEU A 64 8.29 -10.20 20.92
N ALA A 65 7.18 -10.88 21.22
CA ALA A 65 6.21 -11.29 20.22
C ALA A 65 5.65 -10.09 19.42
N PRO A 66 5.16 -8.99 20.04
CA PRO A 66 4.69 -7.83 19.29
C PRO A 66 5.77 -7.16 18.45
N ALA A 67 6.99 -6.97 18.98
CA ALA A 67 8.07 -6.31 18.25
C ALA A 67 8.53 -7.11 17.03
N ILE A 68 8.69 -8.43 17.17
CA ILE A 68 9.01 -9.32 16.05
C ILE A 68 7.88 -9.34 15.01
N ILE A 69 6.62 -9.37 15.44
CA ILE A 69 5.47 -9.29 14.53
C ILE A 69 5.48 -7.96 13.76
N LEU A 70 5.78 -6.83 14.42
CA LEU A 70 5.90 -5.51 13.77
C LEU A 70 7.03 -5.48 12.74
N ILE A 71 8.18 -6.08 13.04
CA ILE A 71 9.30 -6.19 12.09
C ILE A 71 8.89 -7.04 10.89
N LEU A 72 8.32 -8.23 11.12
CA LEU A 72 7.84 -9.11 10.05
C LEU A 72 6.78 -8.42 9.18
N LEU A 73 5.84 -7.72 9.80
CA LEU A 73 4.81 -6.93 9.11
C LEU A 73 5.45 -5.87 8.22
N GLY A 74 6.41 -5.10 8.75
CA GLY A 74 7.14 -4.08 7.99
C GLY A 74 7.90 -4.66 6.78
N ILE A 75 8.57 -5.81 6.95
CA ILE A 75 9.26 -6.49 5.86
C ILE A 75 8.28 -6.94 4.78
N VAL A 76 7.17 -7.58 5.17
CA VAL A 76 6.12 -8.00 4.23
C VAL A 76 5.59 -6.78 3.47
N MET A 77 5.21 -5.71 4.17
CA MET A 77 4.71 -4.48 3.54
C MET A 77 5.72 -3.86 2.55
N PHE A 78 7.01 -3.96 2.83
CA PHE A 78 8.05 -3.46 1.93
C PHE A 78 8.15 -4.26 0.63
N ILE A 79 8.17 -5.60 0.72
CA ILE A 79 8.19 -6.49 -0.45
C ILE A 79 6.93 -6.31 -1.30
N VAL A 80 5.79 -6.24 -0.62
CA VAL A 80 4.47 -5.97 -1.19
C VAL A 80 4.47 -4.67 -1.99
N SER A 81 5.01 -3.60 -1.42
CA SER A 81 5.07 -2.29 -2.08
C SER A 81 5.97 -2.33 -3.33
N LEU A 82 7.10 -3.03 -3.27
CA LEU A 82 7.98 -3.24 -4.42
C LEU A 82 7.25 -4.00 -5.53
N VAL A 83 6.55 -5.07 -5.19
CA VAL A 83 5.71 -5.84 -6.13
C VAL A 83 4.56 -4.99 -6.65
N GLY A 84 3.99 -4.09 -5.84
CA GLY A 84 2.95 -3.14 -6.23
C GLY A 84 3.41 -2.13 -7.26
N VAL A 85 4.59 -1.53 -7.07
CA VAL A 85 5.21 -0.61 -8.05
C VAL A 85 5.59 -1.35 -9.33
N LEU A 86 6.20 -2.54 -9.24
CA LEU A 86 6.50 -3.39 -10.39
C LEU A 86 5.23 -3.88 -11.12
N GLY A 87 4.16 -4.12 -10.36
CA GLY A 87 2.86 -4.51 -10.88
C GLY A 87 2.10 -3.38 -11.56
N ALA A 88 2.27 -2.14 -11.10
CA ALA A 88 1.73 -0.94 -11.75
C ALA A 88 2.36 -0.73 -13.14
N LEU A 89 3.61 -1.13 -13.34
CA LEU A 89 4.27 -1.18 -14.65
C LEU A 89 3.75 -2.31 -15.55
N ARG A 90 3.14 -3.37 -14.99
CA ARG A 90 2.66 -4.58 -15.71
C ARG A 90 1.12 -4.67 -15.84
N ASP A 91 0.46 -3.52 -15.69
CA ASP A 91 -0.85 -3.11 -16.24
C ASP A 91 -2.10 -4.01 -16.08
N ASN A 92 -2.14 -5.06 -15.26
CA ASN A 92 -3.40 -5.84 -15.10
C ASN A 92 -3.82 -6.30 -13.68
N LEU A 93 -2.93 -6.41 -12.68
CA LEU A 93 -3.31 -6.96 -11.35
C LEU A 93 -3.14 -6.00 -10.16
N ALA A 94 -2.67 -4.78 -10.39
CA ALA A 94 -2.22 -3.91 -9.29
C ALA A 94 -3.37 -3.42 -8.39
N LEU A 95 -4.55 -3.13 -8.97
CA LEU A 95 -5.69 -2.57 -8.22
C LEU A 95 -6.26 -3.57 -7.20
N LEU A 96 -6.36 -4.84 -7.60
CA LEU A 96 -6.79 -5.92 -6.72
C LEU A 96 -5.77 -6.15 -5.60
N ASN A 97 -4.48 -6.09 -5.91
CA ASN A 97 -3.42 -6.27 -4.92
C ASN A 97 -3.44 -5.16 -3.85
N VAL A 98 -3.53 -3.88 -4.25
CA VAL A 98 -3.59 -2.75 -3.31
C VAL A 98 -4.83 -2.84 -2.41
N PHE A 99 -5.98 -3.25 -2.98
CA PHE A 99 -7.20 -3.47 -2.20
C PHE A 99 -7.03 -4.58 -1.16
N MET A 100 -6.50 -5.73 -1.57
CA MET A 100 -6.19 -6.85 -0.67
C MET A 100 -5.23 -6.43 0.45
N TYR A 101 -4.14 -5.72 0.14
CA TYR A 101 -3.18 -5.25 1.15
C TYR A 101 -3.79 -4.24 2.12
N THR A 102 -4.62 -3.33 1.63
CA THR A 102 -5.32 -2.36 2.48
C THR A 102 -6.25 -3.09 3.45
N LEU A 103 -7.02 -4.08 2.96
CA LEU A 103 -7.89 -4.89 3.81
C LEU A 103 -7.10 -5.72 4.83
N THR A 104 -6.00 -6.35 4.42
CA THR A 104 -5.13 -7.10 5.34
C THR A 104 -4.53 -6.19 6.41
N ALA A 105 -4.06 -4.99 6.05
CA ALA A 105 -3.52 -4.04 7.01
C ALA A 105 -4.59 -3.55 8.00
N CYS A 106 -5.81 -3.23 7.52
CA CYS A 106 -6.93 -2.87 8.40
C CYS A 106 -7.30 -4.01 9.35
N LEU A 107 -7.39 -5.25 8.85
CA LEU A 107 -7.67 -6.40 9.71
C LEU A 107 -6.61 -6.63 10.78
N ILE A 108 -5.32 -6.49 10.43
CA ILE A 108 -4.23 -6.65 11.40
C ILE A 108 -4.18 -5.50 12.42
N LEU A 109 -4.59 -4.30 12.04
CA LEU A 109 -4.69 -3.17 12.97
C LEU A 109 -5.90 -3.28 13.90
N GLU A 110 -7.00 -3.87 13.43
CA GLU A 110 -8.24 -4.02 14.19
C GLU A 110 -8.23 -5.24 15.11
N LEU A 111 -7.51 -6.31 14.73
CA LEU A 111 -7.38 -7.57 15.48
C LEU A 111 -6.25 -7.52 16.52
#